data_AF-A0A5C6KVQ2-F1
#
_entry.id   AF-A0A5C6KVQ2-F1
#
_cell.length_a   1.000
_cell.length_b   1.000
_cell.length_c   1.000
_cell.angle_alpha   90.00
_cell.angle_beta   90.00
_cell.angle_gamma   90.00
#
_symmetry.space_group_name_H-M   'P 1'
#
loop_
_entity.id
_entity.type
_entity.pdbx_description
1 polymer ?
#
loop_
_entity_poly.entity_id
_entity_poly.type
_entity_poly.pdbx_seq_one_letter_code
_entity_poly.pdbx_strand_id
1 'polypeptide(L)'
;MDISDEGTKIVMFLKPTFLEGKRRESFFQANPPLKIHVFSFRASVAKDGDFTSIQVNGNAIAYAWFVWEKGYKGETVVDWIN
;
A
#
# COMPACT_ATOMS: atom_id res chain seq x y z
N MET A 1 13.42 7.26 -2.65
CA MET A 1 12.56 7.92 -1.62
C MET A 1 13.21 9.26 -1.26
N ASP A 2 13.58 10.05 -2.27
CA ASP A 2 14.73 10.95 -2.12
C ASP A 2 14.33 12.42 -1.99
N ILE A 3 13.01 12.67 -2.05
CA ILE A 3 12.38 13.94 -1.73
C ILE A 3 12.03 14.07 -0.24
N SER A 4 12.34 13.06 0.58
CA SER A 4 11.98 12.98 1.99
C SER A 4 13.22 12.85 2.85
N ASP A 5 13.21 13.52 4.00
CA ASP A 5 14.28 13.44 5.00
C ASP A 5 14.30 12.08 5.70
N GLU A 6 15.45 11.72 6.26
CA GLU A 6 15.65 10.48 7.01
C GLU A 6 14.62 10.33 8.16
N GLY A 7 14.08 9.13 8.35
CA GLY A 7 13.03 8.85 9.33
C GLY A 7 11.62 9.30 8.92
N THR A 8 11.45 9.96 7.77
CA THR A 8 10.11 10.32 7.26
C THR A 8 9.28 9.07 7.00
N LYS A 9 8.07 9.04 7.56
CA LYS A 9 7.09 7.97 7.30
C LYS A 9 6.20 8.32 6.13
N ILE A 10 6.09 7.40 5.18
CA ILE A 10 5.27 7.53 3.98
C ILE A 10 4.23 6.43 4.03
N VAL A 11 2.96 6.82 4.09
CA VAL A 11 1.83 5.90 4.18
C VAL A 11 1.04 5.96 2.89
N MET A 12 0.86 4.82 2.23
CA MET A 12 0.10 4.73 0.98
C MET A 12 -0.98 3.67 1.08
N PHE A 13 -2.15 3.99 0.52
CA PHE A 13 -3.24 3.05 0.35
C PHE A 13 -3.16 2.41 -1.04
N LEU A 14 -2.78 1.13 -1.11
CA LEU A 14 -2.48 0.45 -2.37
C LEU A 14 -3.11 -0.94 -2.42
N LYS A 15 -3.22 -1.50 -3.62
CA LYS A 15 -3.60 -2.91 -3.81
C LYS A 15 -2.42 -3.81 -3.43
N PRO A 16 -2.63 -4.97 -2.79
CA PRO A 16 -1.55 -5.93 -2.50
C PRO A 16 -0.75 -6.35 -3.74
N THR A 17 -1.39 -6.43 -4.91
CA THR A 17 -0.74 -6.71 -6.21
C THR A 17 0.32 -5.68 -6.60
N PHE A 18 0.43 -4.55 -5.90
CA PHE A 18 1.53 -3.62 -6.06
C PHE A 18 2.89 -4.27 -5.79
N LEU A 19 2.95 -5.25 -4.87
CA LEU A 19 4.15 -6.03 -4.53
C LEU A 19 4.64 -6.92 -5.69
N GLU A 20 3.76 -7.37 -6.57
CA GLU A 20 4.06 -8.35 -7.63
C GLU A 20 4.74 -7.72 -8.87
N GLY A 21 4.99 -6.41 -8.85
CA GLY A 21 5.55 -5.72 -10.00
C GLY A 21 7.03 -6.02 -10.21
N LYS A 22 7.38 -6.82 -11.23
CA LYS A 22 8.78 -7.13 -11.59
C LYS A 22 9.72 -5.90 -11.61
N ARG A 23 9.28 -4.79 -12.19
CA ARG A 23 10.08 -3.54 -12.25
C ARG A 23 10.30 -2.86 -10.89
N ARG A 24 9.51 -3.20 -9.88
CA ARG A 24 9.59 -2.64 -8.52
C ARG A 24 10.35 -3.53 -7.55
N GLU A 25 10.78 -4.72 -7.96
CA GLU A 25 11.56 -5.62 -7.10
C GLU A 25 12.78 -4.91 -6.50
N SER A 26 13.58 -4.25 -7.33
CA SER A 26 14.75 -3.47 -6.89
C SER A 26 14.37 -2.32 -5.96
N PHE A 27 13.20 -1.70 -6.17
CA PHE A 27 12.68 -0.67 -5.28
C PHE A 27 12.38 -1.23 -3.90
N PHE A 28 11.68 -2.37 -3.80
CA PHE A 28 11.33 -2.99 -2.51
C PHE A 28 12.56 -3.57 -1.79
N GLN A 29 13.54 -4.10 -2.53
CA GLN A 29 14.81 -4.54 -1.95
C GLN A 29 15.59 -3.36 -1.36
N ALA A 30 15.64 -2.24 -2.09
CA ALA A 30 16.34 -1.05 -1.62
C ALA A 30 15.55 -0.26 -0.56
N ASN A 31 14.22 -0.34 -0.57
CA ASN A 31 13.31 0.45 0.23
C ASN A 31 12.15 -0.44 0.71
N PRO A 32 12.42 -1.43 1.59
CA PRO A 32 11.36 -2.29 2.08
C PRO A 32 10.36 -1.45 2.88
N PRO A 33 9.05 -1.69 2.73
CA PRO A 33 8.09 -1.12 3.66
C PRO A 33 8.39 -1.64 5.06
N LEU A 34 8.29 -0.77 6.06
CA LEU A 34 8.34 -1.14 7.48
C LEU A 34 7.19 -2.09 7.81
N LYS A 35 6.00 -1.76 7.31
CA LYS A 35 4.78 -2.50 7.62
C LYS A 35 3.77 -2.48 6.49
N ILE A 36 3.00 -3.56 6.36
CA ILE A 36 1.83 -3.64 5.49
C ILE A 36 0.63 -4.09 6.34
N HIS A 37 -0.32 -3.20 6.54
CA HIS A 37 -1.58 -3.49 7.23
C HIS A 37 -2.62 -3.96 6.21
N VAL A 38 -3.07 -5.20 6.35
CA VAL A 38 -4.02 -5.85 5.44
C VAL A 38 -5.42 -5.82 6.04
N PHE A 39 -6.42 -5.39 5.27
CA PHE A 39 -7.82 -5.54 5.67
C PHE A 39 -8.27 -6.99 5.52
N SER A 40 -9.07 -7.48 6.47
CA SER A 40 -9.70 -8.82 6.33
C SER A 40 -10.87 -8.84 5.33
N PHE A 41 -11.24 -7.69 4.78
CA PHE A 41 -12.33 -7.53 3.81
C PHE A 41 -11.87 -6.76 2.56
N ARG A 42 -12.65 -6.90 1.48
CA ARG A 42 -12.43 -6.12 0.26
C ARG A 42 -13.22 -4.82 0.34
N ALA A 43 -12.55 -3.71 0.03
CA ALA A 43 -13.17 -2.39 0.10
C ALA A 43 -13.65 -1.93 -1.28
N SER A 44 -14.80 -1.27 -1.30
CA SER A 44 -15.25 -0.46 -2.43
C SER A 44 -14.63 0.93 -2.29
N VAL A 45 -13.79 1.32 -3.25
CA VAL A 45 -13.06 2.59 -3.19
C VAL A 45 -13.42 3.39 -4.43
N ALA A 46 -14.03 4.55 -4.21
CA ALA A 46 -14.40 5.48 -5.26
C ALA A 46 -13.26 6.40 -5.63
N LYS A 47 -13.01 6.51 -6.93
CA LYS A 47 -12.17 7.59 -7.45
C LYS A 47 -12.82 8.92 -7.08
N ASP A 48 -12.04 9.83 -6.51
CA ASP A 48 -12.48 11.17 -6.10
C ASP A 48 -13.67 11.16 -5.11
N GLY A 49 -13.92 10.04 -4.43
CA GLY A 49 -15.05 9.88 -3.52
C GLY A 49 -16.43 9.75 -4.18
N ASP A 50 -16.51 9.63 -5.52
CA ASP A 50 -17.78 9.45 -6.21
C ASP A 50 -18.24 7.98 -6.24
N PHE A 51 -18.97 7.58 -5.19
CA PHE A 51 -19.54 6.23 -5.08
C PHE A 51 -20.75 5.98 -5.98
N THR A 52 -21.32 7.01 -6.62
CA THR A 52 -22.45 6.83 -7.54
C THR A 52 -22.02 6.10 -8.82
N SER A 53 -20.78 6.34 -9.26
CA SER A 53 -20.15 5.68 -10.40
C SER A 53 -19.84 4.19 -10.20
N ILE A 54 -19.84 3.70 -8.96
CA ILE A 54 -19.49 2.31 -8.60
C ILE A 54 -20.64 1.32 -8.87
N GLN A 55 -21.87 1.82 -8.97
CA GLN A 55 -23.10 1.02 -8.89
C GLN A 55 -23.31 0.01 -10.03
N VAL A 56 -22.51 0.05 -11.10
CA VAL A 56 -22.76 -0.80 -12.28
C VAL A 56 -21.76 -1.95 -12.44
N ASN A 57 -20.52 -1.86 -11.93
CA ASN A 57 -19.49 -2.89 -12.12
C ASN A 57 -18.33 -2.86 -11.09
N GLY A 58 -18.49 -2.13 -9.98
CA GLY A 58 -17.41 -1.92 -9.01
C GLY A 58 -17.11 -3.16 -8.16
N ASN A 59 -16.25 -4.05 -8.66
CA ASN A 59 -15.78 -5.20 -7.87
C ASN A 59 -15.02 -4.72 -6.64
N ALA A 60 -15.43 -5.16 -5.45
CA ALA A 60 -14.68 -4.94 -4.22
C ALA A 60 -13.24 -5.44 -4.40
N ILE A 61 -12.26 -4.61 -4.05
CA ILE A 61 -10.84 -4.90 -4.26
C ILE A 61 -10.14 -5.04 -2.91
N ALA A 62 -9.17 -5.95 -2.83
CA ALA A 62 -8.27 -6.00 -1.68
C ALA A 62 -7.35 -4.77 -1.70
N TYR A 63 -7.32 -4.05 -0.60
CA TYR A 63 -6.40 -2.94 -0.36
C TYR A 63 -5.59 -3.21 0.91
N ALA A 64 -4.51 -2.47 1.10
CA ALA A 64 -3.70 -2.48 2.29
C ALA A 64 -3.07 -1.09 2.49
N TRP A 65 -2.73 -0.76 3.74
CA TRP A 65 -1.89 0.38 4.05
C TRP A 65 -0.43 -0.05 4.08
N PHE A 66 0.37 0.55 3.21
CA PHE A 66 1.81 0.34 3.16
C PHE A 66 2.48 1.49 3.88
N VAL A 67 3.34 1.16 4.84
CA VAL A 67 4.10 2.12 5.64
C VAL A 67 5.57 1.95 5.30
N TRP A 68 6.17 2.99 4.72
CA TRP A 68 7.61 3.12 4.58
C TRP A 68 8.15 4.09 5.61
N GLU A 69 9.42 3.91 5.96
CA GLU A 69 10.21 4.88 6.68
C GLU A 69 11.51 5.10 5.89
N LYS A 70 11.83 6.35 5.57
CA LYS A 70 13.08 6.69 4.88
C LYS A 70 14.26 6.26 5.74
N GLY A 71 15.13 5.42 5.17
CA GLY A 71 16.27 4.85 5.90
C GLY A 71 16.08 3.41 6.34
N TYR A 72 14.84 2.91 6.37
CA TYR A 72 14.55 1.57 6.86
C TYR A 72 15.14 0.47 5.95
N LYS A 73 15.78 -0.53 6.58
CA LYS A 73 16.43 -1.68 5.92
C LYS A 73 16.09 -3.02 6.56
N GLY A 74 15.11 -3.05 7.46
CA GLY A 74 14.69 -4.29 8.12
C GLY A 74 13.70 -5.11 7.30
N GLU A 75 13.18 -6.16 7.93
CA GLU A 75 12.16 -7.03 7.35
C GLU A 75 10.76 -6.40 7.42
N THR A 76 10.03 -6.46 6.31
CA THR A 76 8.64 -6.00 6.28
C THR A 76 7.76 -6.88 7.16
N VAL A 77 7.03 -6.26 8.10
CA VAL A 77 6.01 -6.95 8.90
C VAL A 77 4.64 -6.83 8.21
N VAL A 78 3.93 -7.95 8.10
CA VAL A 78 2.53 -7.99 7.65
C VAL A 78 1.64 -8.26 8.85
N ASP A 79 0.62 -7.43 9.06
CA ASP A 79 -0.41 -7.62 10.09
C ASP A 79 -1.79 -7.24 9.55
N TRP A 80 -2.83 -7.52 10.34
CA TRP A 80 -4.22 -7.28 9.95
C TRP A 80 -4.81 -6.09 10.71
N ILE A 81 -5.62 -5.29 10.02
CA ILE A 81 -6.39 -4.18 10.58
C ILE A 81 -7.87 -4.35 10.24
N ASN A 82 -8.75 -4.15 11.22
CA ASN A 82 -10.21 -4.26 11.11
C ASN A 82 -10.88 -3.01 11.66
#